data_AF-A0A520MMU4-F1
#
_entry.id   AF-A0A520MMU4-F1
#
_cell.length_a   1.000
_cell.length_b   1.000
_cell.length_c   1.000
_cell.angle_alpha   90.00
_cell.angle_beta   90.00
_cell.angle_gamma   90.00
#
_symmetry.space_group_name_H-M   'P 1'
#
loop_
_entity.id
_entity.type
_entity.pdbx_description
1 polymer ?
#
loop_
_entity_poly.entity_id
_entity_poly.type
_entity_poly.pdbx_seq_one_letter_code
_entity_poly.pdbx_strand_id
1 'polypeptide(L)'
;MTVRIPDNYVSGGFAMEYEVPWMTPGAVKRLDELVKPTDNVIEVGTGGSTLFFARRAQSVIGIEPNLEWADSVIQEASVRNINNAHMIAESDPGQVLQIARRLGACTVLSVDPDDGYDRDQLQEILAARAGDQLEVLVMDNYGAADLFSKSYNWSNDSVIGSLPGLGWTGCSYDDPKWRGKGTRVFWRRR
;
A
#
# COMPACT_ATOMS: atom_id res chain seq x y z
N MET A 1 -15.50 -5.52 -11.03
CA MET A 1 -16.33 -4.29 -11.04
C MET A 1 -15.38 -3.12 -11.06
N THR A 2 -15.63 -2.09 -11.87
CA THR A 2 -14.80 -0.87 -11.87
C THR A 2 -14.85 -0.20 -10.51
N VAL A 3 -13.70 0.21 -9.97
CA VAL A 3 -13.62 0.94 -8.71
C VAL A 3 -14.41 2.27 -8.77
N ARG A 4 -15.18 2.56 -7.72
CA ARG A 4 -15.90 3.84 -7.56
C ARG A 4 -15.13 4.72 -6.58
N ILE A 5 -14.74 5.90 -7.02
CA ILE A 5 -13.98 6.87 -6.22
C ILE A 5 -14.94 8.00 -5.80
N PRO A 6 -15.06 8.33 -4.50
CA PRO A 6 -15.95 9.40 -4.04
C PRO A 6 -15.43 10.79 -4.46
N ASP A 7 -16.32 11.73 -4.71
CA ASP A 7 -15.96 13.09 -5.16
C ASP A 7 -15.09 13.84 -4.12
N ASN A 8 -15.28 13.55 -2.84
CA ASN A 8 -14.50 14.10 -1.73
C ASN A 8 -13.33 13.19 -1.29
N TYR A 9 -12.76 12.41 -2.22
CA TYR A 9 -11.66 11.46 -1.95
C TYR A 9 -10.52 12.00 -1.07
N VAL A 10 -10.23 13.30 -1.15
CA VAL A 10 -9.19 13.96 -0.36
C VAL A 10 -9.40 13.84 1.15
N SER A 11 -10.65 13.74 1.64
CA SER A 11 -10.90 13.65 3.08
C SER A 11 -10.61 12.28 3.69
N GLY A 12 -10.49 11.23 2.89
CA GLY A 12 -10.28 9.84 3.36
C GLY A 12 -11.47 9.20 4.08
N GLY A 13 -12.38 10.00 4.65
CA GLY A 13 -13.47 9.54 5.52
C GLY A 13 -14.46 8.53 4.93
N PHE A 14 -14.48 8.33 3.61
CA PHE A 14 -15.33 7.33 2.95
C PHE A 14 -14.54 6.17 2.34
N ALA A 15 -13.22 6.09 2.58
CA ALA A 15 -12.35 5.07 1.99
C ALA A 15 -12.83 3.65 2.33
N MET A 16 -13.15 3.39 3.60
CA MET A 16 -13.69 2.08 4.03
C MET A 16 -15.07 1.80 3.44
N GLU A 17 -15.99 2.79 3.47
CA GLU A 17 -17.35 2.62 2.96
C GLU A 17 -17.35 2.20 1.49
N TYR A 18 -16.47 2.81 0.69
CA TYR A 18 -16.36 2.60 -0.76
C TYR A 18 -15.36 1.51 -1.17
N GLU A 19 -14.73 0.82 -0.21
CA GLU A 19 -13.67 -0.18 -0.46
C GLU A 19 -12.59 0.36 -1.41
N VAL A 20 -12.11 1.57 -1.12
CA VAL A 20 -11.16 2.30 -1.98
C VAL A 20 -9.94 2.75 -1.18
N PRO A 21 -8.71 2.58 -1.72
CA PRO A 21 -7.52 3.13 -1.07
C PRO A 21 -7.62 4.64 -0.97
N TRP A 22 -7.17 5.21 0.15
CA TRP A 22 -7.03 6.66 0.27
C TRP A 22 -5.73 7.07 -0.44
N MET A 23 -5.83 7.16 -1.77
CA MET A 23 -4.74 7.49 -2.69
C MET A 23 -5.29 8.39 -3.79
N THR A 24 -4.39 8.96 -4.61
CA THR A 24 -4.81 9.77 -5.75
C THR A 24 -5.68 8.95 -6.73
N PRO A 25 -6.73 9.55 -7.34
CA PRO A 25 -7.67 8.79 -8.16
C PRO A 25 -7.03 8.06 -9.35
N GLY A 26 -5.95 8.61 -9.91
CA GLY A 26 -5.20 7.98 -10.98
C GLY A 26 -4.50 6.70 -10.53
N ALA A 27 -3.90 6.71 -9.33
CA ALA A 27 -3.27 5.53 -8.75
C ALA A 27 -4.28 4.45 -8.41
N VAL A 28 -5.44 4.82 -7.84
CA VAL A 28 -6.53 3.88 -7.55
C VAL A 28 -7.02 3.17 -8.82
N LYS A 29 -7.23 3.92 -9.92
CA LYS A 29 -7.62 3.32 -11.21
C LYS A 29 -6.53 2.40 -11.74
N ARG A 30 -5.26 2.78 -11.61
CA ARG A 30 -4.15 1.92 -12.02
C ARG A 30 -4.08 0.65 -11.20
N LEU A 31 -4.31 0.70 -9.89
CA LEU A 31 -4.35 -0.49 -9.06
C LEU A 31 -5.52 -1.42 -9.43
N ASP A 32 -6.67 -0.86 -9.81
CA ASP A 32 -7.83 -1.64 -10.28
C ASP A 32 -7.51 -2.42 -11.56
N GLU A 33 -6.57 -1.93 -12.38
CA GLU A 33 -6.07 -2.60 -13.59
C GLU A 33 -4.97 -3.64 -13.29
N LEU A 34 -4.11 -3.36 -12.30
CA LEU A 34 -2.90 -4.15 -12.07
C LEU A 34 -3.09 -5.33 -11.10
N VAL A 35 -3.96 -5.22 -10.11
CA VAL A 35 -4.13 -6.26 -9.09
C VAL A 35 -4.90 -7.44 -9.68
N LYS A 36 -4.35 -8.65 -9.50
CA LYS A 36 -4.90 -9.90 -10.05
C LYS A 36 -5.40 -10.82 -8.94
N PRO A 37 -6.37 -11.72 -9.23
CA PRO A 37 -6.87 -12.72 -8.26
C PRO A 37 -5.82 -13.68 -7.70
N THR A 38 -4.65 -13.77 -8.32
CA THR A 38 -3.52 -14.58 -7.87
C THR A 38 -2.51 -13.81 -7.01
N ASP A 39 -2.72 -12.50 -6.81
CA ASP A 39 -1.78 -11.68 -6.05
C ASP A 39 -1.87 -11.96 -4.55
N ASN A 40 -0.71 -11.91 -3.89
CA ASN A 40 -0.62 -11.89 -2.43
C ASN A 40 -0.11 -10.51 -2.03
N VAL A 41 -0.91 -9.81 -1.24
CA VAL A 41 -0.68 -8.41 -0.90
C VAL A 41 -0.09 -8.32 0.50
N ILE A 42 0.96 -7.52 0.66
CA ILE A 42 1.34 -6.98 1.97
C ILE A 42 1.10 -5.48 1.93
N GLU A 43 0.40 -4.98 2.93
CA GLU A 43 0.29 -3.54 3.18
C GLU A 43 0.71 -3.18 4.60
N VAL A 44 1.29 -1.99 4.76
CA VAL A 44 1.56 -1.38 6.07
C VAL A 44 0.80 -0.07 6.11
N GLY A 45 -0.08 0.09 7.10
CA GLY A 45 -1.19 1.04 7.03
C GLY A 45 -2.38 0.43 6.29
N THR A 46 -3.53 0.40 6.96
CA THR A 46 -4.70 -0.39 6.55
C THR A 46 -5.96 0.47 6.50
N GLY A 47 -7.03 -0.04 5.88
CA GLY A 47 -8.28 0.71 5.74
C GLY A 47 -9.08 0.32 4.51
N GLY A 48 -9.54 1.33 3.75
CA GLY A 48 -10.22 1.09 2.47
C GLY A 48 -9.36 0.34 1.46
N SER A 49 -8.03 0.49 1.53
CA SER A 49 -7.06 -0.28 0.72
C SER A 49 -7.14 -1.78 1.02
N THR A 50 -7.28 -2.16 2.29
CA THR A 50 -7.41 -3.56 2.72
C THR A 50 -8.60 -4.23 2.06
N LEU A 51 -9.76 -3.57 2.11
CA LEU A 51 -10.98 -4.06 1.49
C LEU A 51 -10.84 -4.09 -0.04
N PHE A 52 -10.26 -3.04 -0.63
CA PHE A 52 -9.99 -2.95 -2.06
C PHE A 52 -9.15 -4.14 -2.55
N PHE A 53 -8.05 -4.43 -1.88
CA PHE A 53 -7.14 -5.52 -2.23
C PHE A 53 -7.79 -6.88 -1.99
N ALA A 54 -8.48 -7.07 -0.86
CA ALA A 54 -9.09 -8.33 -0.51
C ALA A 54 -10.18 -8.77 -1.52
N ARG A 55 -10.85 -7.82 -2.17
CA ARG A 55 -11.79 -8.12 -3.28
C ARG A 55 -11.13 -8.60 -4.57
N ARG A 56 -9.84 -8.30 -4.76
CA ARG A 56 -9.15 -8.43 -6.05
C ARG A 56 -7.99 -9.41 -6.03
N ALA A 57 -7.42 -9.65 -4.86
CA ALA A 57 -6.24 -10.47 -4.64
C ALA A 57 -6.59 -11.81 -3.98
N GLN A 58 -5.66 -12.76 -4.03
CA GLN A 58 -5.79 -14.04 -3.35
C GLN A 58 -5.80 -13.86 -1.83
N SER A 59 -4.88 -13.06 -1.31
CA SER A 59 -4.75 -12.79 0.12
C SER A 59 -4.17 -11.41 0.41
N VAL A 60 -4.48 -10.88 1.59
CA VAL A 60 -3.95 -9.62 2.11
C VAL A 60 -3.41 -9.85 3.51
N ILE A 61 -2.18 -9.41 3.77
CA ILE A 61 -1.62 -9.25 5.11
C ILE A 61 -1.44 -7.75 5.35
N GLY A 62 -2.21 -7.20 6.30
CA GLY A 62 -2.11 -5.80 6.73
C GLY A 62 -1.37 -5.70 8.05
N ILE A 63 -0.39 -4.78 8.14
CA ILE A 63 0.22 -4.37 9.41
C ILE A 63 -0.30 -2.98 9.76
N GLU A 64 -0.94 -2.84 10.92
CA GLU A 64 -1.57 -1.60 11.35
C GLU A 64 -0.99 -1.08 12.69
N PRO A 65 -0.26 0.04 12.66
CA PRO A 65 0.16 0.81 13.85
C PRO A 65 -0.94 1.16 14.85
N ASN A 66 -2.11 1.57 14.36
CA ASN A 66 -3.18 2.07 15.18
C ASN A 66 -4.13 0.93 15.58
N LEU A 67 -4.02 0.46 16.82
CA LEU A 67 -4.77 -0.72 17.30
C LEU A 67 -6.30 -0.55 17.18
N GLU A 68 -6.82 0.63 17.49
CA GLU A 68 -8.27 0.91 17.38
C GLU A 68 -8.73 0.95 15.92
N TRP A 69 -7.87 1.46 15.03
CA TRP A 69 -8.13 1.43 13.60
C TRP A 69 -8.08 0.01 13.03
N ALA A 70 -7.11 -0.80 13.46
CA ALA A 70 -7.01 -2.21 13.09
C ALA A 70 -8.29 -2.97 13.43
N ASP A 71 -8.82 -2.78 14.64
CA ASP A 71 -10.09 -3.36 15.07
C ASP A 71 -11.25 -2.91 14.18
N SER A 72 -11.30 -1.63 13.82
CA SER A 72 -12.31 -1.07 12.91
C SER A 72 -12.27 -1.72 11.53
N VAL A 73 -11.07 -1.91 10.96
CA VAL A 73 -10.87 -2.56 9.66
C VAL A 73 -11.27 -4.05 9.71
N ILE A 74 -10.90 -4.77 10.77
CA ILE A 74 -11.28 -6.17 10.97
C ILE A 74 -12.80 -6.31 11.06
N GLN A 75 -13.46 -5.44 11.83
CA GLN A 75 -14.91 -5.43 11.97
C GLN A 75 -15.59 -5.17 10.62
N GLU A 76 -15.11 -4.17 9.87
CA GLU A 76 -15.67 -3.84 8.55
C GLU A 76 -15.47 -4.98 7.54
N ALA A 77 -14.30 -5.62 7.51
CA ALA A 77 -14.05 -6.79 6.69
C ALA A 77 -15.00 -7.95 7.02
N SER A 78 -15.22 -8.22 8.32
CA SER A 78 -16.13 -9.25 8.81
C SER A 78 -17.58 -8.99 8.38
N VAL A 79 -18.09 -7.77 8.58
CA VAL A 79 -19.45 -7.36 8.14
C VAL A 79 -19.63 -7.56 6.62
N ARG A 80 -18.56 -7.39 5.86
CA ARG A 80 -18.54 -7.53 4.39
C ARG A 80 -18.22 -8.93 3.89
N ASN A 81 -18.10 -9.91 4.78
CA ASN A 81 -17.73 -11.30 4.48
C ASN A 81 -16.39 -11.42 3.72
N ILE A 82 -15.43 -10.55 4.05
CA ILE A 82 -14.07 -10.61 3.53
C ILE A 82 -13.24 -11.49 4.46
N ASN A 83 -12.85 -12.67 3.97
CA ASN A 83 -12.22 -13.72 4.78
C ASN A 83 -10.74 -13.97 4.43
N ASN A 84 -10.20 -13.22 3.47
CA ASN A 84 -8.83 -13.37 2.97
C ASN A 84 -7.92 -12.19 3.35
N ALA A 85 -8.36 -11.34 4.28
CA ALA A 85 -7.55 -10.28 4.87
C ALA A 85 -7.14 -10.67 6.30
N HIS A 86 -5.83 -10.69 6.57
CA HIS A 86 -5.25 -11.01 7.86
C HIS A 86 -4.56 -9.77 8.44
N MET A 87 -4.97 -9.36 9.63
CA MET A 87 -4.48 -8.15 10.28
C MET A 87 -3.42 -8.47 11.34
N ILE A 88 -2.38 -7.64 11.41
CA ILE A 88 -1.37 -7.63 12.45
C ILE A 88 -1.35 -6.22 13.07
N ALA A 89 -1.94 -6.06 14.25
CA ALA A 89 -1.96 -4.79 14.96
C ALA A 89 -0.72 -4.67 15.86
N GLU A 90 0.14 -3.68 15.63
CA GLU A 90 1.37 -3.45 16.39
C GLU A 90 1.78 -1.98 16.32
N SER A 91 1.84 -1.31 17.46
CA SER A 91 2.09 0.13 17.56
C SER A 91 3.55 0.49 17.82
N ASP A 92 4.42 -0.45 18.20
CA ASP A 92 5.85 -0.16 18.35
C ASP A 92 6.56 -0.19 16.99
N PRO A 93 7.20 0.92 16.53
CA PRO A 93 7.89 0.94 15.23
C PRO A 93 9.01 -0.09 15.11
N GLY A 94 9.72 -0.38 16.20
CA GLY A 94 10.76 -1.40 16.23
C GLY A 94 10.19 -2.79 15.98
N GLN A 95 9.06 -3.11 16.60
CA GLN A 95 8.34 -4.37 16.44
C GLN A 95 7.71 -4.51 15.05
N VAL A 96 7.14 -3.45 14.48
CA VAL A 96 6.66 -3.44 13.08
C VAL A 96 7.80 -3.82 12.13
N LEU A 97 9.01 -3.29 12.33
CA LEU A 97 10.18 -3.69 11.54
C LEU A 97 10.57 -5.15 11.76
N GLN A 98 10.48 -5.68 12.99
CA GLN A 98 10.74 -7.10 13.25
C GLN A 98 9.71 -8.00 12.56
N ILE A 99 8.45 -7.60 12.54
CA ILE A 99 7.37 -8.32 11.85
C ILE A 99 7.62 -8.32 10.35
N ALA A 100 7.90 -7.15 9.75
CA ALA A 100 8.19 -7.01 8.33
C ALA A 100 9.35 -7.93 7.88
N ARG A 101 10.40 -8.07 8.70
CA ARG A 101 11.53 -8.99 8.42
C ARG A 101 11.16 -10.47 8.42
N ARG A 102 10.07 -10.85 9.08
CA ARG A 102 9.62 -12.24 9.23
C ARG A 102 8.52 -12.63 8.24
N LEU A 103 7.88 -11.66 7.59
CA LEU A 103 6.85 -11.95 6.60
C LEU A 103 7.40 -12.71 5.38
N GLY A 104 6.49 -13.44 4.74
CA GLY A 104 6.74 -14.11 3.46
C GLY A 104 6.86 -13.11 2.30
N ALA A 105 7.11 -13.62 1.11
CA ALA A 105 7.10 -12.81 -0.12
C ALA A 105 5.68 -12.39 -0.48
N CYS A 106 5.55 -11.23 -1.13
CA CYS A 106 4.31 -10.73 -1.72
C CYS A 106 4.52 -10.43 -3.21
N THR A 107 3.43 -10.32 -3.96
CA THR A 107 3.45 -9.83 -5.35
C THR A 107 3.04 -8.37 -5.44
N VAL A 108 2.30 -7.86 -4.46
CA VAL A 108 1.86 -6.46 -4.36
C VAL A 108 2.26 -5.92 -2.99
N LEU A 109 2.94 -4.78 -2.98
CA LEU A 109 3.37 -4.08 -1.76
C LEU A 109 2.82 -2.66 -1.73
N SER A 110 2.20 -2.28 -0.62
CA SER A 110 1.78 -0.91 -0.32
C SER A 110 2.31 -0.48 1.05
N VAL A 111 2.93 0.69 1.16
CA VAL A 111 3.45 1.20 2.44
C VAL A 111 2.94 2.62 2.67
N ASP A 112 1.95 2.73 3.54
CA ASP A 112 1.27 3.97 3.92
C ASP A 112 0.82 3.97 5.41
N PRO A 113 1.70 3.65 6.38
CA PRO A 113 1.36 3.75 7.79
C PRO A 113 1.16 5.21 8.24
N ASP A 114 0.60 5.35 9.45
CA ASP A 114 0.56 6.61 10.21
C ASP A 114 1.95 7.26 10.35
N ASP A 115 1.96 8.53 10.77
CA ASP A 115 3.18 9.29 11.01
C ASP A 115 4.07 8.61 12.08
N GLY A 116 5.39 8.75 11.93
CA GLY A 116 6.37 8.18 12.86
C GLY A 116 7.00 6.85 12.41
N TYR A 117 6.62 6.34 11.24
CA TYR A 117 7.21 5.16 10.62
C TYR A 117 7.98 5.53 9.36
N ASP A 118 9.21 5.05 9.24
CA ASP A 118 10.03 5.27 8.05
C ASP A 118 9.56 4.35 6.92
N ARG A 119 8.90 4.94 5.90
CA ARG A 119 8.35 4.21 4.76
C ARG A 119 9.45 3.64 3.86
N ASP A 120 10.61 4.30 3.77
CA ASP A 120 11.76 3.77 3.02
C ASP A 120 12.25 2.48 3.65
N GLN A 121 12.39 2.46 4.98
CA GLN A 121 12.89 1.28 5.69
C GLN A 121 11.94 0.09 5.57
N LEU A 122 10.63 0.32 5.72
CA LEU A 122 9.61 -0.72 5.58
C LEU A 122 9.57 -1.26 4.15
N GLN A 123 9.56 -0.38 3.16
CA GLN A 123 9.58 -0.74 1.75
C GLN A 123 10.82 -1.55 1.39
N GLU A 124 12.01 -1.12 1.82
CA GLU A 124 13.27 -1.82 1.52
C GLU A 124 13.26 -3.23 2.09
N ILE A 125 12.84 -3.39 3.35
CA ILE A 125 12.74 -4.72 3.99
C ILE A 125 11.74 -5.60 3.23
N LEU A 126 10.52 -5.13 3.01
CA LEU A 126 9.45 -5.95 2.41
C LEU A 126 9.72 -6.25 0.94
N ALA A 127 10.26 -5.29 0.18
CA ALA A 127 10.66 -5.51 -1.20
C ALA A 127 11.81 -6.51 -1.30
N ALA A 128 12.84 -6.41 -0.44
CA ALA A 128 13.94 -7.38 -0.40
C ALA A 128 13.44 -8.80 -0.05
N ARG A 129 12.46 -8.91 0.86
CA ARG A 129 11.82 -10.20 1.23
C ARG A 129 11.02 -10.80 0.08
N ALA A 130 10.34 -9.96 -0.71
CA ALA A 130 9.60 -10.40 -1.89
C ALA A 130 10.53 -10.78 -3.05
N GLY A 131 11.64 -10.06 -3.22
CA GLY A 131 12.62 -10.32 -4.28
C GLY A 131 11.97 -10.31 -5.67
N ASP A 132 12.30 -11.30 -6.49
CA ASP A 132 11.79 -11.40 -7.87
C ASP A 132 10.30 -11.71 -7.99
N GLN A 133 9.62 -11.98 -6.87
CA GLN A 133 8.17 -12.17 -6.82
C GLN A 133 7.39 -10.86 -6.73
N LEU A 134 8.04 -9.76 -6.32
CA LEU A 134 7.37 -8.46 -6.23
C LEU A 134 7.03 -7.97 -7.64
N GLU A 135 5.79 -7.61 -7.92
CA GLU A 135 5.35 -7.21 -9.26
C GLU A 135 4.60 -5.88 -9.28
N VAL A 136 4.10 -5.41 -8.13
CA VAL A 136 3.51 -4.08 -7.95
C VAL A 136 4.03 -3.47 -6.65
N LEU A 137 4.43 -2.20 -6.71
CA LEU A 137 4.76 -1.38 -5.55
C LEU A 137 3.99 -0.07 -5.60
N VAL A 138 3.44 0.33 -4.45
CA VAL A 138 2.74 1.61 -4.26
C VAL A 138 3.48 2.46 -3.24
N MET A 139 3.69 3.73 -3.59
CA MET A 139 4.27 4.74 -2.70
C MET A 139 3.29 5.92 -2.63
N ASP A 140 2.45 5.95 -1.59
CA ASP A 140 1.59 7.11 -1.34
C ASP A 140 2.36 8.20 -0.60
N ASN A 141 1.97 9.46 -0.81
CA ASN A 141 2.67 10.65 -0.31
C ASN A 141 4.16 10.67 -0.69
N TYR A 142 4.51 10.19 -1.89
CA TYR A 142 5.89 9.84 -2.26
C TYR A 142 6.91 10.99 -2.14
N GLY A 143 6.45 12.24 -2.13
CA GLY A 143 7.25 13.45 -2.03
C GLY A 143 7.37 14.04 -0.63
N ALA A 144 6.86 13.35 0.40
CA ALA A 144 6.85 13.81 1.79
C ALA A 144 8.16 13.41 2.52
N ALA A 145 9.02 14.39 2.79
CA ALA A 145 10.34 14.17 3.39
C ALA A 145 10.31 13.70 4.86
N ASP A 146 9.17 13.89 5.51
CA ASP A 146 8.86 13.44 6.87
C ASP A 146 8.38 11.97 6.91
N LEU A 147 7.91 11.43 5.78
CA LEU A 147 7.47 10.03 5.66
C LEU A 147 8.52 9.14 4.98
N PHE A 148 9.30 9.70 4.06
CA PHE A 148 10.38 9.04 3.33
C PHE A 148 11.71 9.73 3.64
N SER A 149 12.55 9.09 4.45
CA SER A 149 13.83 9.66 4.89
C SER A 149 14.88 9.77 3.77
N LYS A 150 14.71 9.01 2.68
CA LYS A 150 15.67 8.85 1.59
C LYS A 150 15.05 9.09 0.22
N SER A 151 13.89 8.54 -0.08
CA SER A 151 13.35 8.50 -1.45
C SER A 151 12.42 9.66 -1.84
N TYR A 152 12.13 10.58 -0.90
CA TYR A 152 11.14 11.65 -1.10
C TYR A 152 11.39 12.55 -2.33
N ASN A 153 12.64 12.67 -2.78
CA ASN A 153 13.03 13.49 -3.93
C ASN A 153 13.52 12.67 -5.12
N TRP A 154 13.39 11.34 -5.07
CA TRP A 154 13.86 10.46 -6.14
C TRP A 154 13.01 10.60 -7.40
N SER A 155 13.65 10.41 -8.55
CA SER A 155 12.94 10.16 -9.81
C SER A 155 12.35 8.75 -9.82
N ASN A 156 11.44 8.48 -10.75
CA ASN A 156 10.92 7.13 -10.95
C ASN A 156 12.04 6.14 -11.31
N ASP A 157 13.03 6.57 -12.11
CA ASP A 157 14.18 5.73 -12.46
C ASP A 157 15.03 5.37 -11.24
N SER A 158 15.24 6.30 -10.31
CA SER A 158 15.96 6.03 -9.06
C SER A 158 15.21 5.04 -8.18
N VAL A 159 13.88 5.16 -8.08
CA VAL A 159 13.07 4.16 -7.36
C VAL A 159 13.17 2.80 -8.05
N ILE A 160 12.97 2.73 -9.36
CA ILE A 160 13.10 1.51 -10.17
C ILE A 160 14.46 0.84 -9.96
N GLY A 161 15.54 1.61 -9.95
CA GLY A 161 16.89 1.11 -9.72
C GLY A 161 17.12 0.50 -8.33
N SER A 162 16.23 0.77 -7.37
CA SER A 162 16.27 0.17 -6.02
C SER A 162 15.38 -1.07 -5.86
N LEU A 163 14.48 -1.33 -6.82
CA LEU A 163 13.54 -2.45 -6.72
C LEU A 163 14.19 -3.78 -7.12
N PRO A 164 13.77 -4.90 -6.52
CA PRO A 164 14.29 -6.22 -6.87
C PRO A 164 13.89 -6.62 -8.30
N GLY A 165 14.87 -7.16 -9.01
CA GLY A 165 14.78 -7.68 -10.38
C GLY A 165 14.48 -6.61 -11.45
N LEU A 166 14.14 -7.06 -12.65
CA LEU A 166 14.16 -6.23 -13.86
C LEU A 166 12.77 -6.03 -14.48
N GLY A 167 12.68 -5.08 -15.42
CA GLY A 167 11.49 -4.84 -16.24
C GLY A 167 10.43 -3.96 -15.58
N TRP A 168 10.81 -3.19 -14.56
CA TRP A 168 9.92 -2.24 -13.90
C TRP A 168 9.63 -1.04 -14.80
N THR A 169 8.39 -0.57 -14.72
CA THR A 169 7.95 0.74 -15.19
C THR A 169 7.13 1.39 -14.07
N GLY A 170 6.90 2.69 -14.14
CA GLY A 170 6.09 3.38 -13.13
C GLY A 170 5.55 4.71 -13.56
N CYS A 171 4.48 5.13 -12.91
CA CYS A 171 3.85 6.43 -13.10
C CYS A 171 3.70 7.15 -11.76
N SER A 172 3.89 8.48 -11.79
CA SER A 172 3.48 9.37 -10.71
C SER A 172 2.09 9.91 -11.02
N TYR A 173 1.19 9.80 -10.05
CA TYR A 173 -0.15 10.36 -10.11
C TYR A 173 -0.17 11.56 -9.18
N ASP A 174 0.20 12.70 -9.73
CA ASP A 174 0.37 13.92 -8.95
C ASP A 174 -1.00 14.56 -8.67
N ASP A 175 -1.21 15.00 -7.43
CA ASP A 175 -2.37 15.79 -7.02
C ASP A 175 -1.93 16.86 -6.02
N PRO A 176 -2.08 18.16 -6.34
CA PRO A 176 -1.63 19.24 -5.45
C PRO A 176 -2.38 19.29 -4.11
N LYS A 177 -3.50 18.57 -3.96
CA LYS A 177 -4.23 18.44 -2.70
C LYS A 177 -3.65 17.36 -1.78
N TRP A 178 -2.76 16.52 -2.29
CA TRP A 178 -2.16 15.41 -1.56
C TRP A 178 -0.90 15.83 -0.82
N ARG A 179 -0.69 15.26 0.37
CA ARG A 179 0.61 15.36 1.06
C ARG A 179 1.66 14.70 0.16
N GLY A 180 2.87 15.26 0.12
CA GLY A 180 3.95 14.65 -0.66
C GLY A 180 3.65 14.47 -2.16
N LYS A 181 2.89 15.38 -2.79
CA LYS A 181 2.65 15.47 -4.25
C LYS A 181 1.73 14.42 -4.87
N GLY A 182 1.45 13.30 -4.21
CA GLY A 182 0.52 12.28 -4.72
C GLY A 182 0.99 10.85 -4.49
N THR A 183 0.63 9.96 -5.40
CA THR A 183 0.91 8.51 -5.30
C THR A 183 1.72 8.03 -6.49
N ARG A 184 2.75 7.22 -6.27
CA ARG A 184 3.45 6.49 -7.34
C ARG A 184 3.04 5.03 -7.35
N VAL A 185 2.87 4.48 -8.55
CA VAL A 185 2.64 3.06 -8.76
C VAL A 185 3.68 2.54 -9.73
N PHE A 186 4.42 1.52 -9.31
CA PHE A 186 5.41 0.80 -10.11
C PHE A 186 4.93 -0.61 -10.35
N TRP A 187 5.20 -1.16 -11.54
CA TRP A 187 4.83 -2.53 -11.85
C TRP A 187 5.77 -3.17 -12.87
N ARG A 188 5.73 -4.51 -12.90
CA ARG A 188 6.33 -5.35 -13.94
C ARG A 188 5.48 -6.60 -14.15
N ARG A 189 5.63 -7.28 -15.30
CA ARG A 189 4.96 -8.57 -15.58
C ARG A 189 3.44 -8.53 -15.33
N ARG A 190 2.76 -7.53 -15.90
CA ARG A 190 1.32 -7.30 -15.71
C ARG A 190 0.55 -7.47 -17.00
#